data_AF-A0A1Q8DLH9-F1
#
_entry.id   AF-A0A1Q8DLH9-F1
#
_cell.length_a   1.000
_cell.length_b   1.000
_cell.length_c   1.000
_cell.angle_alpha   90.00
_cell.angle_beta   90.00
_cell.angle_gamma   90.00
#
_symmetry.space_group_name_H-M   'P 1'
#
loop_
_entity.id
_entity.type
_entity.pdbx_description
1 polymer ?
#
loop_
_entity_poly.entity_id
_entity_poly.type
_entity_poly.pdbx_seq_one_letter_code
_entity_poly.pdbx_strand_id
1 'polypeptide(L)'
;MLPFQIDYVGKFTKNDSAADEKVTAIDTQEVYNDPKRIDDIARYIIEKHDTKTKRREFNAIFCVSSVDILTQYYDAFERIQAQKQADDPTFKPLTIATIFSYAANEATDASFEDNGLIAESSFETPAQIDESSRDKLDRYIGQYNHTFATNFDSGKNYYPYYRDIATKVKQRKIDILIVVNMFLTGFDAKTLNTLYVDKNLKYHGLVQAFSRTNRIYNDKKPFGNIVCFRNLKQNTDDALALFANKQAKDIAVIPEMHELRKHYDQAAKTLLDICADYKAVDTLETEDEQLAFIKAFREVMRYNEQLGTFVDYDQADTDLNKEDFANFASKYIDLYRNIRTQNKNSQDKTSILDDINFQIEMLHSDRINVGYILELLKQANKQQDDGNEEKAAQYQAQVNDLIMNEPTFRDKQELIQKFIKEQMPKMPDGQTVEEAFAHFWDVEKEAAYQELCKDNNLKADVMQEILRKYKTSKRLPDRNEVKALPNYKVKLFERKPLHERLMSKTRDFIQKFYADM
;
A
#
# COMPACT_ATOMS: atom_id res chain seq x y z
N MET A 1 18.00 5.01 9.81
CA MET A 1 16.59 5.41 10.04
C MET A 1 16.21 6.27 8.87
N LEU A 2 14.99 6.16 8.38
CA LEU A 2 14.53 6.97 7.26
C LEU A 2 14.20 8.41 7.72
N PRO A 3 14.19 9.38 6.81
CA PRO A 3 13.64 10.72 7.07
C PRO A 3 12.13 10.70 7.36
N PHE A 4 11.58 11.85 7.78
CA PHE A 4 10.14 12.05 7.96
C PHE A 4 9.58 13.02 6.92
N GLN A 5 8.43 12.70 6.33
CA GLN A 5 7.58 13.68 5.67
C GLN A 5 6.48 14.07 6.64
N ILE A 6 6.28 15.37 6.88
CA ILE A 6 5.30 15.86 7.85
C ILE A 6 4.34 16.79 7.13
N ASP A 7 3.08 16.39 7.07
CA ASP A 7 1.99 17.18 6.48
C ASP A 7 1.10 17.74 7.60
N TYR A 8 0.84 19.04 7.58
CA TYR A 8 -0.13 19.68 8.48
C TYR A 8 -1.45 19.89 7.74
N VAL A 9 -2.44 19.07 8.08
CA VAL A 9 -3.75 19.07 7.42
C VAL A 9 -4.73 19.94 8.20
N GLY A 10 -5.15 21.03 7.56
CA GLY A 10 -6.27 21.86 7.98
C GLY A 10 -5.90 23.14 8.73
N LYS A 11 -6.27 24.27 8.13
CA LYS A 11 -6.76 25.45 8.85
C LYS A 11 -8.25 25.23 9.12
N PHE A 12 -8.61 24.31 10.01
CA PHE A 12 -10.02 24.12 10.40
C PHE A 12 -10.42 25.21 11.42
N THR A 13 -10.25 26.49 11.05
CA THR A 13 -10.70 27.63 11.85
C THR A 13 -12.07 28.06 11.38
N LYS A 14 -13.03 28.11 12.29
CA LYS A 14 -14.22 28.92 12.09
C LYS A 14 -13.76 30.39 12.09
N ASN A 15 -13.75 30.98 10.89
CA ASN A 15 -13.38 32.36 10.53
C ASN A 15 -11.89 32.65 10.29
N ASP A 16 -11.65 33.22 9.10
CA ASP A 16 -10.48 34.01 8.74
C ASP A 16 -10.21 35.09 9.79
N SER A 17 -9.00 35.09 10.35
CA SER A 17 -8.22 36.28 10.68
C SER A 17 -6.79 35.88 11.01
N ALA A 18 -5.83 36.55 10.37
CA ALA A 18 -4.42 36.41 10.60
C ALA A 18 -4.04 36.73 12.06
N ALA A 19 -3.19 35.89 12.65
CA ALA A 19 -2.03 36.30 13.47
C ALA A 19 -1.39 35.05 14.09
N ASP A 20 -0.08 34.92 13.86
CA ASP A 20 0.82 34.32 14.85
C ASP A 20 0.56 35.00 16.20
N GLU A 21 0.10 34.23 17.19
CA GLU A 21 0.47 34.38 18.59
C GLU A 21 -0.21 33.29 19.41
N LYS A 22 0.44 32.91 20.51
CA LYS A 22 0.01 31.91 21.48
C LYS A 22 -1.47 32.07 21.86
N VAL A 23 -2.38 31.33 21.22
CA VAL A 23 -3.76 31.19 21.71
C VAL A 23 -3.82 30.01 22.68
N THR A 24 -3.20 30.18 23.84
CA THR A 24 -3.70 29.58 25.06
C THR A 24 -5.02 30.29 25.37
N ALA A 25 -6.14 29.55 25.41
CA ALA A 25 -7.49 30.00 25.84
C ALA A 25 -8.53 30.37 24.74
N ILE A 26 -8.61 29.61 23.66
CA ILE A 26 -9.94 29.18 23.17
C ILE A 26 -10.23 27.85 23.88
N ASP A 27 -11.49 27.52 24.15
CA ASP A 27 -11.87 26.22 24.70
C ASP A 27 -11.53 25.11 23.68
N THR A 28 -10.24 24.74 23.65
CA THR A 28 -9.63 23.92 22.60
C THR A 28 -10.29 22.55 22.52
N GLN A 29 -10.86 22.06 23.62
CA GLN A 29 -11.58 20.78 23.63
C GLN A 29 -12.88 20.84 22.83
N GLU A 30 -13.69 21.89 22.92
CA GLU A 30 -14.93 21.98 22.13
C GLU A 30 -14.65 22.01 20.62
N VAL A 31 -13.57 22.69 20.21
CA VAL A 31 -13.17 22.76 18.80
C VAL A 31 -12.60 21.43 18.30
N TYR A 32 -11.79 20.74 19.11
CA TYR A 32 -11.21 19.46 18.71
C TYR A 32 -12.21 18.29 18.78
N ASN A 33 -13.21 18.39 19.65
CA ASN A 33 -14.26 17.40 19.85
C ASN A 33 -15.51 17.67 18.98
N ASP A 34 -15.50 18.69 18.12
CA ASP A 34 -16.61 18.96 17.19
C ASP A 34 -16.85 17.71 16.32
N PRO A 35 -18.05 17.09 16.37
CA PRO A 35 -18.37 15.90 15.57
C PRO A 35 -18.16 16.12 14.08
N LYS A 36 -18.34 17.35 13.58
CA LYS A 36 -18.09 17.68 12.18
C LYS A 36 -16.60 17.58 11.84
N ARG A 37 -15.72 18.07 12.72
CA ARG A 37 -14.27 17.97 12.56
C ARG A 37 -13.81 16.50 12.52
N ILE A 38 -14.37 15.68 13.41
CA ILE A 38 -14.09 14.24 13.47
C ILE A 38 -14.48 13.56 12.15
N ASP A 39 -15.67 13.88 11.63
CA ASP A 39 -16.14 13.36 10.35
C ASP A 39 -15.26 13.80 9.18
N ASP A 40 -14.88 15.07 9.14
CA ASP A 40 -14.03 15.62 8.08
C ASP A 40 -12.64 14.95 8.07
N ILE A 41 -12.05 14.75 9.25
CA ILE A 41 -10.77 14.04 9.41
C ILE A 41 -10.92 12.56 9.03
N ALA A 42 -11.97 11.88 9.48
CA ALA A 42 -12.20 10.48 9.13
C ALA A 42 -12.40 10.31 7.60
N ARG A 43 -13.16 11.20 6.95
CA ARG A 43 -13.32 11.23 5.48
C ARG A 43 -11.99 11.43 4.77
N TYR A 44 -11.20 12.41 5.23
CA TYR A 44 -9.87 12.67 4.69
C TYR A 44 -8.98 11.42 4.80
N ILE A 45 -8.92 10.79 5.97
CA ILE A 45 -8.13 9.57 6.17
C ILE A 45 -8.61 8.47 5.23
N ILE A 46 -9.92 8.18 5.16
CA ILE A 46 -10.46 7.13 4.28
C ILE A 46 -10.08 7.39 2.81
N GLU A 47 -10.14 8.63 2.36
CA GLU A 47 -9.86 8.99 0.98
C GLU A 47 -8.37 8.94 0.63
N LYS A 48 -7.50 9.35 1.55
CA LYS A 48 -6.06 9.49 1.28
C LYS A 48 -5.21 8.33 1.79
N HIS A 49 -5.82 7.39 2.53
CA HIS A 49 -5.09 6.27 3.13
C HIS A 49 -4.34 5.46 2.07
N ASP A 50 -5.00 5.07 0.98
CA ASP A 50 -4.38 4.25 -0.06
C ASP A 50 -3.20 4.97 -0.72
N THR A 51 -3.26 6.30 -0.91
CA THR A 51 -2.11 7.08 -1.40
C THR A 51 -0.96 7.06 -0.39
N LYS A 52 -1.24 7.34 0.89
CA LYS A 52 -0.21 7.41 1.95
C LYS A 52 0.43 6.06 2.26
N THR A 53 -0.30 4.96 2.05
CA THR A 53 0.17 3.60 2.35
C THR A 53 0.51 2.77 1.13
N LYS A 54 0.63 3.40 -0.06
CA LYS A 54 0.94 2.73 -1.34
C LYS A 54 -0.02 1.55 -1.59
N ARG A 55 -1.30 1.88 -1.69
CA ARG A 55 -2.44 0.95 -1.86
C ARG A 55 -2.46 -0.16 -0.82
N ARG A 56 -2.22 0.19 0.44
CA ARG A 56 -2.16 -0.73 1.60
C ARG A 56 -1.03 -1.75 1.54
N GLU A 57 0.02 -1.50 0.75
CA GLU A 57 1.30 -2.22 0.86
C GLU A 57 1.95 -1.95 2.24
N PHE A 58 1.64 -0.80 2.84
CA PHE A 58 1.96 -0.45 4.21
C PHE A 58 0.68 -0.23 5.03
N ASN A 59 0.82 -0.02 6.34
CA ASN A 59 -0.29 0.34 7.20
C ASN A 59 0.04 1.51 8.13
N ALA A 60 -0.95 1.92 8.92
CA ALA A 60 -0.88 3.12 9.74
C ALA A 60 -1.29 2.92 11.20
N ILE A 61 -0.77 3.81 12.05
CA ILE A 61 -1.34 4.08 13.38
C ILE A 61 -2.03 5.44 13.33
N PHE A 62 -3.16 5.58 14.02
CA PHE A 62 -3.82 6.85 14.28
C PHE A 62 -3.83 7.14 15.78
N CYS A 63 -3.04 8.14 16.19
CA CYS A 63 -2.92 8.57 17.57
C CYS A 63 -3.89 9.72 17.87
N VAL A 64 -4.69 9.57 18.93
CA VAL A 64 -5.72 10.54 19.32
C VAL A 64 -5.60 10.91 20.80
N SER A 65 -6.20 12.05 21.19
CA SER A 65 -5.96 12.64 22.51
C SER A 65 -6.54 11.86 23.70
N SER A 66 -7.70 11.24 23.56
CA SER A 66 -8.42 10.59 24.66
C SER A 66 -9.21 9.38 24.20
N VAL A 67 -9.68 8.56 25.14
CA VAL A 67 -10.51 7.40 24.82
C VAL A 67 -11.87 7.81 24.25
N ASP A 68 -12.46 8.90 24.76
CA ASP A 68 -13.71 9.43 24.22
C ASP A 68 -13.57 9.75 22.73
N ILE A 69 -12.55 10.53 22.35
CA ILE A 69 -12.27 10.87 20.95
C ILE A 69 -11.94 9.65 20.10
N LEU A 70 -11.19 8.69 20.64
CA LEU A 70 -10.95 7.40 19.99
C LEU A 70 -12.25 6.70 19.63
N THR A 71 -13.21 6.66 20.56
CA THR A 71 -14.50 6.01 20.30
C THR A 71 -15.31 6.75 19.24
N GLN A 72 -15.30 8.10 19.29
CA GLN A 72 -15.96 8.92 18.28
C GLN A 72 -15.36 8.70 16.88
N TYR A 73 -14.03 8.64 16.76
CA TYR A 73 -13.38 8.33 15.49
C TYR A 73 -13.72 6.92 15.01
N TYR A 74 -13.65 5.91 15.88
CA TYR A 74 -13.96 4.54 15.49
C TYR A 74 -15.38 4.43 14.92
N ASP A 75 -16.35 5.05 15.59
CA ASP A 75 -17.76 5.06 15.19
C ASP A 75 -17.97 5.88 13.90
N ALA A 76 -17.24 6.99 13.73
CA ALA A 76 -17.25 7.78 12.51
C ALA A 76 -16.70 6.98 11.32
N PHE A 77 -15.57 6.28 11.47
CA PHE A 77 -15.02 5.42 10.44
C PHE A 77 -16.01 4.32 10.05
N GLU A 78 -16.64 3.64 11.02
CA GLU A 78 -17.65 2.62 10.76
C GLU A 78 -18.81 3.18 9.92
N ARG A 79 -19.39 4.30 10.36
CA ARG A 79 -20.51 4.96 9.67
C ARG A 79 -20.13 5.45 8.27
N ILE A 80 -19.01 6.16 8.11
CA ILE A 80 -18.60 6.75 6.83
C ILE A 80 -18.24 5.67 5.83
N GLN A 81 -17.58 4.59 6.25
CA GLN A 81 -17.28 3.47 5.35
C GLN A 81 -18.54 2.72 4.93
N ALA A 82 -19.50 2.52 5.85
CA ALA A 82 -20.79 1.94 5.51
C ALA A 82 -21.57 2.80 4.49
N GLN A 83 -21.55 4.13 4.66
CA GLN A 83 -22.13 5.07 3.69
C GLN A 83 -21.43 4.96 2.33
N LYS A 84 -20.10 5.05 2.29
CA LYS A 84 -19.33 4.93 1.04
C LYS A 84 -19.56 3.59 0.35
N GLN A 85 -19.71 2.50 1.10
CA GLN A 85 -19.98 1.19 0.54
C GLN A 85 -21.41 1.05 -0.01
N ALA A 86 -22.36 1.77 0.57
CA ALA A 86 -23.73 1.86 0.03
C ALA A 86 -23.77 2.67 -1.26
N ASP A 87 -22.98 3.76 -1.35
CA ASP A 87 -22.92 4.65 -2.51
C ASP A 87 -22.07 4.04 -3.65
N ASP A 88 -20.97 3.37 -3.32
CA ASP A 88 -20.06 2.71 -4.24
C ASP A 88 -19.76 1.27 -3.77
N PRO A 89 -20.42 0.26 -4.38
CA PRO A 89 -20.18 -1.16 -4.04
C PRO A 89 -18.75 -1.64 -4.33
N THR A 90 -17.95 -0.89 -5.11
CA THR A 90 -16.56 -1.23 -5.41
C THR A 90 -15.59 -0.74 -4.34
N PHE A 91 -16.03 0.17 -3.46
CA PHE A 91 -15.25 0.66 -2.33
C PHE A 91 -14.89 -0.49 -1.38
N LYS A 92 -13.58 -0.69 -1.18
CA LYS A 92 -13.05 -1.65 -0.20
C LYS A 92 -12.86 -0.93 1.14
N PRO A 93 -13.62 -1.27 2.19
CA PRO A 93 -13.41 -0.66 3.49
C PRO A 93 -12.02 -0.98 4.05
N LEU A 94 -11.51 -0.07 4.87
CA LEU A 94 -10.30 -0.23 5.66
C LEU A 94 -10.58 -1.12 6.87
N THR A 95 -9.65 -2.01 7.16
CA THR A 95 -9.70 -2.84 8.38
C THR A 95 -9.16 -2.02 9.55
N ILE A 96 -10.06 -1.58 10.43
CA ILE A 96 -9.73 -0.68 11.54
C ILE A 96 -9.86 -1.43 12.87
N ALA A 97 -8.82 -1.35 13.68
CA ALA A 97 -8.80 -1.87 15.04
C ALA A 97 -8.47 -0.76 16.03
N THR A 98 -8.80 -0.98 17.30
CA THR A 98 -8.50 -0.04 18.37
C THR A 98 -8.13 -0.76 19.65
N ILE A 99 -7.39 -0.10 20.53
CA ILE A 99 -7.01 -0.64 21.83
C ILE A 99 -6.72 0.48 22.83
N PHE A 100 -7.23 0.33 24.04
CA PHE A 100 -7.05 1.29 25.12
C PHE A 100 -7.25 0.64 26.49
N SER A 101 -6.53 1.13 27.52
CA SER A 101 -6.78 0.80 28.93
C SER A 101 -6.97 2.07 29.76
N TYR A 102 -7.90 2.05 30.71
CA TYR A 102 -8.28 3.25 31.46
C TYR A 102 -7.25 3.69 32.50
N ALA A 103 -6.58 2.76 33.20
CA ALA A 103 -5.51 3.10 34.15
C ALA A 103 -4.30 3.81 33.49
N ALA A 104 -4.08 3.59 32.20
CA ALA A 104 -3.00 4.18 31.40
C ALA A 104 -3.39 5.48 30.68
N ASN A 105 -4.69 5.68 30.46
CA ASN A 105 -5.23 6.77 29.66
C ASN A 105 -5.91 7.86 30.52
N GLU A 106 -6.30 7.56 31.76
CA GLU A 106 -6.70 8.55 32.77
C GLU A 106 -5.51 9.10 33.57
N ALA A 107 -4.35 8.42 33.53
CA ALA A 107 -3.08 9.02 33.93
C ALA A 107 -2.60 10.05 32.88
N THR A 108 -3.50 10.92 32.41
CA THR A 108 -3.16 12.32 32.15
C THR A 108 -2.87 12.97 33.50
N ASP A 109 -1.82 12.51 34.18
CA ASP A 109 -1.15 13.40 35.11
C ASP A 109 -0.70 14.55 34.20
N ALA A 110 -1.31 15.73 34.34
CA ALA A 110 -1.03 16.88 33.48
C ALA A 110 0.49 17.18 33.41
N SER A 111 1.25 16.69 34.40
CA SER A 111 2.71 16.67 34.46
C SER A 111 3.40 15.84 33.35
N PHE A 112 2.84 14.72 32.86
CA PHE A 112 3.49 13.91 31.81
C PHE A 112 3.36 14.53 30.41
N GLU A 113 2.16 14.99 30.03
CA GLU A 113 1.96 15.65 28.74
C GLU A 113 2.66 17.02 28.70
N ASP A 114 2.75 17.74 29.82
CA ASP A 114 3.48 19.01 29.88
C ASP A 114 5.01 18.81 29.77
N ASN A 115 5.54 17.74 30.37
CA ASN A 115 6.95 17.35 30.23
C ASN A 115 7.27 16.59 28.92
N GLY A 116 6.28 16.35 28.06
CA GLY A 116 6.46 15.67 26.77
C GLY A 116 6.83 14.19 26.85
N LEU A 117 6.39 13.49 27.89
CA LEU A 117 6.51 12.04 28.04
C LEU A 117 5.17 11.35 27.68
N ILE A 118 5.23 10.15 27.12
CA ILE A 118 4.05 9.30 26.90
C ILE A 118 3.87 8.41 28.12
N ALA A 119 2.70 8.44 28.75
CA ALA A 119 2.39 7.58 29.89
C ALA A 119 2.54 6.10 29.53
N GLU A 120 3.29 5.33 30.33
CA GLU A 120 3.41 3.89 30.13
C GLU A 120 2.07 3.20 30.42
N SER A 121 1.63 2.35 29.50
CA SER A 121 0.36 1.65 29.67
C SER A 121 0.52 0.42 30.56
N SER A 122 -0.12 0.43 31.74
CA SER A 122 -0.22 -0.77 32.57
C SER A 122 -1.13 -1.81 31.90
N PHE A 123 -0.72 -3.08 31.96
CA PHE A 123 -1.47 -4.25 31.47
C PHE A 123 -2.50 -4.77 32.49
N GLU A 124 -2.60 -4.15 33.67
CA GLU A 124 -3.55 -4.57 34.69
C GLU A 124 -4.99 -4.29 34.24
N THR A 125 -5.87 -5.27 34.45
CA THR A 125 -7.33 -5.11 34.35
C THR A 125 -7.73 -3.91 35.22
N PRO A 126 -8.34 -2.83 34.67
CA PRO A 126 -8.57 -1.63 35.46
C PRO A 126 -9.51 -1.91 36.64
N ALA A 127 -9.14 -1.43 37.83
CA ALA A 127 -9.94 -1.59 39.05
C ALA A 127 -11.17 -0.68 39.10
N GLN A 128 -11.17 0.42 38.34
CA GLN A 128 -12.31 1.29 38.09
C GLN A 128 -12.43 1.45 36.57
N ILE A 129 -13.56 1.00 36.02
CA ILE A 129 -13.90 1.20 34.61
C ILE A 129 -15.23 1.94 34.61
N ASP A 130 -15.31 3.05 33.87
CA ASP A 130 -16.59 3.64 33.49
C ASP A 130 -17.39 2.60 32.67
N GLU A 131 -18.59 2.26 33.12
CA GLU A 131 -19.36 1.12 32.58
C GLU A 131 -19.63 1.28 31.08
N SER A 132 -19.98 2.50 30.64
CA SER A 132 -20.19 2.89 29.24
C SER A 132 -18.96 2.62 28.34
N SER A 133 -17.79 2.91 28.91
CA SER A 133 -16.50 2.81 28.26
C SER A 133 -16.01 1.37 28.08
N ARG A 134 -16.35 0.49 29.02
CA ARG A 134 -16.11 -0.95 28.90
C ARG A 134 -16.96 -1.57 27.80
N ASP A 135 -18.23 -1.22 27.75
CA ASP A 135 -19.18 -1.73 26.77
C ASP A 135 -18.74 -1.41 25.34
N LYS A 136 -18.20 -0.19 25.12
CA LYS A 136 -17.60 0.18 23.83
C LYS A 136 -16.38 -0.69 23.50
N LEU A 137 -15.46 -0.89 24.44
CA LEU A 137 -14.29 -1.75 24.21
C LEU A 137 -14.70 -3.19 23.88
N ASP A 138 -15.65 -3.77 24.62
CA ASP A 138 -16.17 -5.11 24.36
C ASP A 138 -16.88 -5.18 23.00
N ARG A 139 -17.59 -4.13 22.57
CA ARG A 139 -18.15 -4.04 21.21
C ARG A 139 -17.06 -4.09 20.15
N TYR A 140 -16.00 -3.28 20.30
CA TYR A 140 -14.89 -3.23 19.35
C TYR A 140 -14.11 -4.55 19.30
N ILE A 141 -13.89 -5.20 20.45
CA ILE A 141 -13.31 -6.54 20.53
C ILE A 141 -14.23 -7.58 19.87
N GLY A 142 -15.56 -7.45 20.04
CA GLY A 142 -16.54 -8.30 19.37
C GLY A 142 -16.46 -8.20 17.84
N GLN A 143 -16.34 -6.97 17.30
CA GLN A 143 -16.16 -6.73 15.87
C GLN A 143 -14.82 -7.26 15.36
N TYR A 144 -13.75 -7.09 16.15
CA TYR A 144 -12.45 -7.67 15.86
C TYR A 144 -12.52 -9.20 15.80
N ASN A 145 -13.17 -9.83 16.78
CA ASN A 145 -13.39 -11.28 16.84
C ASN A 145 -14.16 -11.78 15.63
N HIS A 146 -15.19 -11.06 15.20
CA HIS A 146 -15.92 -11.36 13.97
C HIS A 146 -15.01 -11.28 12.74
N THR A 147 -14.24 -10.20 12.61
CA THR A 147 -13.37 -9.94 11.46
C THR A 147 -12.24 -10.97 11.32
N PHE A 148 -11.61 -11.35 12.44
CA PHE A 148 -10.43 -12.23 12.45
C PHE A 148 -10.71 -13.66 12.91
N ALA A 149 -11.97 -14.01 13.17
CA ALA A 149 -12.40 -15.29 13.71
C ALA A 149 -11.64 -15.67 15.01
N THR A 150 -11.60 -14.72 15.96
CA THR A 150 -10.97 -14.88 17.29
C THR A 150 -12.01 -14.85 18.40
N ASN A 151 -11.59 -15.02 19.66
CA ASN A 151 -12.48 -15.01 20.82
C ASN A 151 -11.81 -14.34 22.04
N PHE A 152 -11.56 -13.05 21.94
CA PHE A 152 -11.01 -12.22 23.00
C PHE A 152 -12.10 -11.45 23.77
N ASP A 153 -11.75 -10.90 24.94
CA ASP A 153 -12.61 -10.06 25.78
C ASP A 153 -11.79 -8.97 26.49
N SER A 154 -12.46 -7.93 27.02
CA SER A 154 -11.83 -6.85 27.78
C SER A 154 -11.28 -7.27 29.15
N GLY A 155 -11.51 -8.51 29.59
CA GLY A 155 -11.09 -9.04 30.87
C GLY A 155 -9.85 -9.94 30.75
N LYS A 156 -10.04 -11.24 30.99
CA LYS A 156 -8.93 -12.22 31.09
C LYS A 156 -8.18 -12.38 29.77
N ASN A 157 -8.85 -12.17 28.64
CA ASN A 157 -8.26 -12.34 27.31
C ASN A 157 -7.75 -11.04 26.68
N TYR A 158 -7.64 -9.96 27.45
CA TYR A 158 -7.16 -8.66 26.96
C TYR A 158 -5.68 -8.68 26.54
N TYR A 159 -4.80 -9.33 27.30
CA TYR A 159 -3.39 -9.43 26.91
C TYR A 159 -3.16 -10.27 25.64
N PRO A 160 -3.80 -11.45 25.47
CA PRO A 160 -3.84 -12.14 24.18
C PRO A 160 -4.32 -11.26 23.03
N TYR A 161 -5.37 -10.44 23.25
CA TYR A 161 -5.86 -9.47 22.27
C TYR A 161 -4.80 -8.44 21.85
N TYR A 162 -4.11 -7.82 22.83
CA TYR A 162 -2.99 -6.91 22.58
C TYR A 162 -1.90 -7.55 21.70
N ARG A 163 -1.52 -8.80 22.01
CA ARG A 163 -0.50 -9.54 21.25
C ARG A 163 -0.97 -9.88 19.84
N ASP A 164 -2.24 -10.22 19.66
CA ASP A 164 -2.79 -10.51 18.34
C ASP A 164 -2.83 -9.24 17.49
N ILE A 165 -3.30 -8.10 18.03
CA ILE A 165 -3.23 -6.79 17.35
C ILE A 165 -1.80 -6.51 16.89
N ALA A 166 -0.83 -6.61 17.79
CA ALA A 166 0.58 -6.36 17.46
C ALA A 166 1.05 -7.23 16.28
N THR A 167 0.57 -8.47 16.24
CA THR A 167 0.89 -9.42 15.16
C THR A 167 0.16 -9.07 13.86
N LYS A 168 -1.12 -8.73 13.90
CA LYS A 168 -1.93 -8.37 12.73
C LYS A 168 -1.45 -7.06 12.09
N VAL A 169 -1.06 -6.07 12.89
CA VAL A 169 -0.44 -4.83 12.38
C VAL A 169 0.86 -5.17 11.66
N LYS A 170 1.76 -5.98 12.26
CA LYS A 170 3.00 -6.40 11.57
C LYS A 170 2.74 -7.16 10.26
N GLN A 171 1.68 -7.97 10.24
CA GLN A 171 1.24 -8.74 9.08
C GLN A 171 0.42 -7.93 8.06
N ARG A 172 0.18 -6.62 8.30
CA ARG A 172 -0.66 -5.76 7.44
C ARG A 172 -2.10 -6.27 7.27
N LYS A 173 -2.64 -6.93 8.29
CA LYS A 173 -4.05 -7.36 8.35
C LYS A 173 -4.97 -6.29 8.94
N ILE A 174 -4.38 -5.30 9.59
CA ILE A 174 -5.04 -4.09 10.09
C ILE A 174 -4.43 -2.93 9.31
N ASP A 175 -5.29 -2.18 8.63
CA ASP A 175 -4.90 -1.02 7.81
C ASP A 175 -4.64 0.19 8.70
N ILE A 176 -5.48 0.40 9.72
CA ILE A 176 -5.35 1.48 10.70
C ILE A 176 -5.57 0.93 12.11
N LEU A 177 -4.58 1.16 12.99
CA LEU A 177 -4.74 0.97 14.44
C LEU A 177 -4.94 2.32 15.12
N ILE A 178 -6.14 2.56 15.68
CA ILE A 178 -6.42 3.77 16.47
C ILE A 178 -5.96 3.55 17.92
N VAL A 179 -5.17 4.48 18.46
CA VAL A 179 -4.58 4.38 19.80
C VAL A 179 -4.60 5.72 20.52
N VAL A 180 -4.60 5.68 21.86
CA VAL A 180 -4.29 6.86 22.68
C VAL A 180 -2.78 6.93 22.91
N ASN A 181 -2.25 6.09 23.80
CA ASN A 181 -0.81 6.03 24.13
C ASN A 181 -0.13 4.70 23.75
N MET A 182 -0.92 3.62 23.62
CA MET A 182 -0.39 2.29 23.30
C MET A 182 0.26 2.26 21.92
N PHE A 183 1.27 1.41 21.74
CA PHE A 183 2.01 1.23 20.48
C PHE A 183 2.83 2.45 19.99
N LEU A 184 2.80 3.58 20.70
CA LEU A 184 3.66 4.74 20.40
C LEU A 184 5.09 4.57 20.93
N THR A 185 5.25 3.72 21.95
CA THR A 185 6.54 3.29 22.51
C THR A 185 6.68 1.77 22.41
N GLY A 186 7.92 1.27 22.30
CA GLY A 186 8.23 -0.17 22.32
C GLY A 186 7.77 -1.01 21.12
N PHE A 187 6.74 -0.60 20.37
CA PHE A 187 6.25 -1.33 19.20
C PHE A 187 7.10 -1.07 17.95
N ASP A 188 7.46 -2.13 17.22
CA ASP A 188 8.30 -2.04 16.02
C ASP A 188 7.72 -2.87 14.87
N ALA A 189 7.47 -2.21 13.74
CA ALA A 189 6.97 -2.82 12.51
C ALA A 189 7.61 -2.14 11.29
N LYS A 190 8.38 -2.91 10.49
CA LYS A 190 9.01 -2.37 9.26
C LYS A 190 7.98 -1.94 8.21
N THR A 191 6.82 -2.61 8.19
CA THR A 191 5.69 -2.38 7.27
C THR A 191 4.77 -1.23 7.67
N LEU A 192 5.01 -0.58 8.82
CA LEU A 192 4.29 0.62 9.22
C LEU A 192 5.00 1.84 8.68
N ASN A 193 4.34 2.60 7.78
CA ASN A 193 4.93 3.78 7.15
C ASN A 193 4.21 5.09 7.52
N THR A 194 2.98 5.04 8.03
CA THR A 194 2.16 6.24 8.22
C THR A 194 1.70 6.38 9.68
N LEU A 195 1.81 7.59 10.22
CA LEU A 195 1.27 7.98 11.51
C LEU A 195 0.32 9.17 11.32
N TYR A 196 -0.96 8.96 11.58
CA TYR A 196 -1.96 10.01 11.71
C TYR A 196 -1.94 10.54 13.15
N VAL A 197 -1.98 11.86 13.32
CA VAL A 197 -1.83 12.51 14.64
C VAL A 197 -2.95 13.53 14.87
N ASP A 198 -3.85 13.20 15.78
CA ASP A 198 -4.80 14.14 16.40
C ASP A 198 -4.60 14.18 17.92
N LYS A 199 -3.34 14.33 18.35
CA LYS A 199 -2.92 14.45 19.75
C LYS A 199 -1.86 15.54 19.86
N ASN A 200 -1.81 16.24 21.00
CA ASN A 200 -0.79 17.23 21.27
C ASN A 200 0.53 16.56 21.70
N LEU A 201 1.35 16.15 20.74
CA LEU A 201 2.65 15.54 21.03
C LEU A 201 3.72 16.63 21.25
N LYS A 202 4.59 16.44 22.25
CA LYS A 202 5.69 17.33 22.59
C LYS A 202 6.99 16.55 22.81
N TYR A 203 8.13 17.21 22.61
CA TYR A 203 9.47 16.75 22.99
C TYR A 203 9.76 15.27 22.69
N HIS A 204 10.07 14.47 23.72
CA HIS A 204 10.45 13.06 23.59
C HIS A 204 9.33 12.19 23.05
N GLY A 205 8.08 12.42 23.50
CA GLY A 205 6.91 11.68 23.02
C GLY A 205 6.67 11.85 21.53
N LEU A 206 6.88 13.07 21.00
CA LEU A 206 6.79 13.36 19.56
C LEU A 206 7.80 12.52 18.77
N VAL A 207 9.07 12.55 19.15
CA VAL A 207 10.12 11.82 18.43
C VAL A 207 9.95 10.31 18.55
N GLN A 208 9.50 9.80 19.70
CA GLN A 208 9.23 8.37 19.89
C GLN A 208 8.10 7.88 18.98
N ALA A 209 7.00 8.63 18.94
CA ALA A 209 5.84 8.34 18.10
C ALA A 209 6.19 8.42 16.62
N PHE A 210 6.85 9.51 16.19
CA PHE A 210 7.26 9.66 14.78
C PHE A 210 8.20 8.54 14.37
N SER A 211 9.16 8.17 15.23
CA SER A 211 10.09 7.06 14.97
C SER A 211 9.44 5.67 14.84
N ARG A 212 8.12 5.54 14.99
CA ARG A 212 7.42 4.30 14.62
C ARG A 212 7.41 4.08 13.10
N THR A 213 7.45 5.14 12.30
CA THR A 213 7.28 5.07 10.83
C THR A 213 8.61 4.96 10.07
N ASN A 214 9.74 5.35 10.66
CA ASN A 214 11.03 5.52 9.95
C ASN A 214 11.94 4.29 9.91
N ARG A 215 11.39 3.09 10.14
CA ARG A 215 12.15 1.83 9.99
C ARG A 215 12.38 1.50 8.53
N ILE A 216 13.63 1.19 8.18
CA ILE A 216 14.04 0.77 6.84
C ILE A 216 13.37 -0.57 6.52
N TYR A 217 12.76 -0.66 5.33
CA TYR A 217 12.12 -1.88 4.84
C TYR A 217 12.59 -2.24 3.43
N ASN A 218 12.19 -1.46 2.44
CA ASN A 218 12.51 -1.62 1.03
C ASN A 218 12.56 -0.24 0.34
N ASP A 219 12.95 -0.22 -0.94
CA ASP A 219 13.11 1.01 -1.71
C ASP A 219 11.79 1.79 -1.90
N LYS A 220 10.63 1.12 -1.80
CA LYS A 220 9.29 1.73 -1.84
C LYS A 220 8.91 2.52 -0.58
N LYS A 221 9.73 2.44 0.48
CA LYS A 221 9.54 3.18 1.74
C LYS A 221 10.68 4.19 1.92
N PRO A 222 10.62 5.35 1.24
CA PRO A 222 11.69 6.35 1.31
C PRO A 222 11.72 7.11 2.65
N PHE A 223 10.59 7.21 3.34
CA PHE A 223 10.43 7.95 4.59
C PHE A 223 9.26 7.44 5.44
N GLY A 224 9.16 7.95 6.66
CA GLY A 224 7.96 7.85 7.48
C GLY A 224 6.99 9.01 7.21
N ASN A 225 5.75 8.71 6.84
CA ASN A 225 4.66 9.67 6.66
C ASN A 225 4.07 10.06 8.01
N ILE A 226 4.04 11.36 8.31
CA ILE A 226 3.37 11.91 9.48
C ILE A 226 2.30 12.89 8.98
N VAL A 227 1.05 12.66 9.37
CA VAL A 227 -0.09 13.51 8.99
C VAL A 227 -0.71 14.09 10.26
N CYS A 228 -0.51 15.37 10.47
CA CYS A 228 -0.91 16.10 11.68
C CYS A 228 -2.21 16.87 11.43
N PHE A 229 -3.24 16.62 12.25
CA PHE A 229 -4.52 17.36 12.23
C PHE A 229 -4.58 18.48 13.28
N ARG A 230 -3.44 18.77 13.91
CA ARG A 230 -3.19 19.87 14.83
C ARG A 230 -1.93 20.60 14.40
N ASN A 231 -1.83 21.89 14.75
CA ASN A 231 -0.61 22.65 14.51
C ASN A 231 0.49 22.19 15.49
N LEU A 232 1.30 21.22 15.06
CA LEU A 232 2.45 20.70 15.82
C LEU A 232 3.78 21.25 15.31
N LYS A 233 3.78 22.21 14.37
CA LYS A 233 5.00 22.69 13.70
C LYS A 233 6.05 23.17 14.70
N GLN A 234 5.67 24.05 15.62
CA GLN A 234 6.59 24.54 16.65
C GLN A 234 7.10 23.40 17.54
N ASN A 235 6.23 22.50 17.97
CA ASN A 235 6.62 21.35 18.80
C ASN A 235 7.58 20.41 18.07
N THR A 236 7.39 20.23 16.76
CA THR A 236 8.26 19.47 15.88
C THR A 236 9.62 20.15 15.75
N ASP A 237 9.65 21.45 15.45
CA ASP A 237 10.89 22.23 15.30
C ASP A 237 11.69 22.21 16.62
N ASP A 238 11.02 22.41 17.76
CA ASP A 238 11.63 22.37 19.10
C ASP A 238 12.17 20.98 19.44
N ALA A 239 11.40 19.93 19.14
CA ALA A 239 11.83 18.55 19.35
C ALA A 239 13.05 18.24 18.47
N LEU A 240 13.01 18.56 17.17
CA LEU A 240 14.14 18.32 16.26
C LEU A 240 15.39 19.05 16.74
N ALA A 241 15.28 20.31 17.19
CA ALA A 241 16.42 21.07 17.72
C ALA A 241 17.05 20.43 18.98
N LEU A 242 16.23 19.90 19.89
CA LEU A 242 16.70 19.21 21.09
C LEU A 242 17.45 17.90 20.78
N PHE A 243 17.04 17.19 19.72
CA PHE A 243 17.64 15.91 19.32
C PHE A 243 18.85 16.09 18.39
N ALA A 244 18.82 17.10 17.50
CA ALA A 244 19.95 17.45 16.63
C ALA A 244 21.19 17.86 17.43
N ASN A 245 21.01 18.59 18.55
CA ASN A 245 22.11 19.01 19.41
C ASN A 245 22.73 17.91 20.28
N LYS A 246 22.06 16.75 20.46
CA LYS A 246 22.53 15.68 21.36
C LYS A 246 23.16 14.50 20.66
N GLN A 247 22.80 14.20 19.41
CA GLN A 247 23.42 13.16 18.60
C GLN A 247 23.31 13.54 17.12
N ALA A 248 24.43 13.81 16.46
CA ALA A 248 24.51 14.07 15.02
C ALA A 248 24.11 12.83 14.20
N LYS A 249 22.81 12.60 14.09
CA LYS A 249 22.14 11.92 12.99
C LYS A 249 20.96 12.81 12.67
N ASP A 250 21.14 13.70 11.71
CA ASP A 250 20.10 14.61 11.23
C ASP A 250 18.81 13.81 11.04
N ILE A 251 17.79 14.14 11.84
CA ILE A 251 16.43 13.73 11.55
C ILE A 251 16.04 14.58 10.33
N ALA A 252 16.37 14.09 9.15
CA ALA A 252 16.06 14.77 7.90
C ALA A 252 14.54 14.81 7.75
N VAL A 253 13.99 16.02 7.68
CA VAL A 253 12.61 16.25 7.27
C VAL A 253 12.63 16.41 5.76
N ILE A 254 11.73 15.71 5.08
CA ILE A 254 11.57 15.81 3.64
C ILE A 254 11.04 17.21 3.30
N PRO A 255 11.62 17.89 2.28
CA PRO A 255 11.17 19.20 1.84
C PRO A 255 9.69 19.23 1.44
N GLU A 256 9.11 20.43 1.44
CA GLU A 256 7.75 20.68 0.94
C GLU A 256 7.59 20.20 -0.52
N MET A 257 6.36 19.83 -0.90
CA MET A 257 6.06 19.25 -2.23
C MET A 257 6.62 20.10 -3.39
N HIS A 258 6.50 21.43 -3.31
CA HIS A 258 7.01 22.34 -4.35
C HIS A 258 8.54 22.31 -4.49
N GLU A 259 9.28 22.13 -3.40
CA GLU A 259 10.74 21.99 -3.46
C GLU A 259 11.14 20.62 -4.02
N LEU A 260 10.47 19.56 -3.57
CA LEU A 260 10.62 18.23 -4.15
C LEU A 260 10.33 18.22 -5.65
N ARG A 261 9.31 18.96 -6.08
CA ARG A 261 8.94 19.08 -7.49
C ARG A 261 10.06 19.73 -8.31
N LYS A 262 10.68 20.81 -7.80
CA LYS A 262 11.87 21.40 -8.45
C LYS A 262 13.03 20.41 -8.56
N HIS A 263 13.25 19.60 -7.52
CA HIS A 263 14.29 18.57 -7.56
C HIS A 263 13.96 17.47 -8.58
N TYR A 264 12.69 17.08 -8.69
CA TYR A 264 12.22 16.16 -9.73
C TYR A 264 12.48 16.72 -11.12
N ASP A 265 12.04 17.96 -11.39
CA ASP A 265 12.19 18.61 -12.69
C ASP A 265 13.69 18.73 -13.07
N GLN A 266 14.55 19.06 -12.10
CA GLN A 266 16.01 19.09 -12.31
C GLN A 266 16.62 17.70 -12.55
N ALA A 267 16.13 16.66 -11.88
CA ALA A 267 16.56 15.29 -12.11
C ALA A 267 16.11 14.79 -13.50
N ALA A 268 14.87 15.10 -13.89
CA ALA A 268 14.32 14.81 -15.21
C ALA A 268 15.11 15.53 -16.30
N LYS A 269 15.47 16.80 -16.09
CA LYS A 269 16.35 17.54 -17.00
C LYS A 269 17.72 16.88 -17.14
N THR A 270 18.35 16.50 -16.03
CA THR A 270 19.64 15.78 -16.05
C THR A 270 19.54 14.47 -16.84
N LEU A 271 18.44 13.73 -16.67
CA LEU A 271 18.18 12.52 -17.46
C LEU A 271 18.07 12.84 -18.96
N LEU A 272 17.30 13.87 -19.32
CA LEU A 272 17.09 14.28 -20.70
C LEU A 272 18.35 14.87 -21.36
N ASP A 273 19.25 15.48 -20.58
CA ASP A 273 20.55 15.95 -21.05
C ASP A 273 21.48 14.77 -21.41
N ILE A 274 21.34 13.62 -20.73
CA ILE A 274 22.07 12.38 -21.04
C ILE A 274 21.40 11.64 -22.21
N CYS A 275 20.08 11.53 -22.17
CA CYS A 275 19.26 10.84 -23.17
C CYS A 275 18.06 11.71 -23.51
N ALA A 276 18.14 12.43 -24.64
CA ALA A 276 17.09 13.36 -25.07
C ALA A 276 15.70 12.73 -25.18
N ASP A 277 15.64 11.43 -25.45
CA ASP A 277 14.44 10.61 -25.35
C ASP A 277 14.79 9.19 -24.86
N TYR A 278 13.77 8.37 -24.64
CA TYR A 278 13.95 6.99 -24.22
C TYR A 278 14.64 6.12 -25.27
N LYS A 279 14.59 6.46 -26.56
CA LYS A 279 15.24 5.69 -27.64
C LYS A 279 16.75 5.89 -27.62
N ALA A 280 17.22 7.07 -27.20
CA ALA A 280 18.65 7.35 -27.05
C ALA A 280 19.34 6.42 -26.04
N VAL A 281 18.59 5.80 -25.12
CA VAL A 281 19.12 4.79 -24.19
C VAL A 281 19.68 3.56 -24.95
N ASP A 282 19.09 3.19 -26.09
CA ASP A 282 19.58 2.07 -26.91
C ASP A 282 20.95 2.36 -27.57
N THR A 283 21.33 3.63 -27.65
CA THR A 283 22.56 4.10 -28.30
C THR A 283 23.74 4.29 -27.34
N LEU A 284 23.57 4.00 -26.04
CA LEU A 284 24.63 4.11 -25.06
C LEU A 284 25.64 2.96 -25.24
N GLU A 285 26.84 3.28 -25.74
CA GLU A 285 27.85 2.28 -26.09
C GLU A 285 28.78 1.94 -24.92
N THR A 286 29.08 2.91 -24.06
CA THR A 286 30.05 2.74 -22.97
C THR A 286 29.39 2.41 -21.63
N GLU A 287 30.11 1.67 -20.77
CA GLU A 287 29.63 1.38 -19.40
C GLU A 287 29.46 2.68 -18.57
N ASP A 288 30.27 3.71 -18.83
CA ASP A 288 30.17 5.00 -18.15
C ASP A 288 28.89 5.76 -18.53
N GLU A 289 28.50 5.74 -19.80
CA GLU A 289 27.23 6.31 -20.28
C GLU A 289 26.02 5.58 -19.71
N GLN A 290 26.07 4.24 -19.72
CA GLN A 290 25.03 3.40 -19.12
C GLN A 290 24.91 3.66 -17.61
N LEU A 291 26.04 3.75 -16.90
CA LEU A 291 26.08 4.13 -15.48
C LEU A 291 25.48 5.50 -15.22
N ALA A 292 25.79 6.49 -16.06
CA ALA A 292 25.27 7.85 -15.94
C ALA A 292 23.75 7.87 -16.11
N PHE A 293 23.23 7.19 -17.13
CA PHE A 293 21.78 7.00 -17.32
C PHE A 293 21.15 6.31 -16.12
N ILE A 294 21.73 5.20 -15.64
CA ILE A 294 21.20 4.45 -14.50
C ILE A 294 21.08 5.34 -13.27
N LYS A 295 22.12 6.10 -12.95
CA LYS A 295 22.13 7.02 -11.81
C LYS A 295 21.09 8.13 -11.96
N ALA A 296 21.00 8.73 -13.15
CA ALA A 296 20.04 9.80 -13.42
C ALA A 296 18.60 9.31 -13.30
N PHE A 297 18.27 8.16 -13.91
CA PHE A 297 16.93 7.62 -13.86
C PHE A 297 16.54 7.17 -12.45
N ARG A 298 17.48 6.64 -11.66
CA ARG A 298 17.25 6.31 -10.24
C ARG A 298 16.86 7.54 -9.42
N GLU A 299 17.50 8.68 -9.64
CA GLU A 299 17.12 9.91 -8.94
C GLU A 299 15.72 10.37 -9.35
N VAL A 300 15.36 10.28 -10.63
CA VAL A 300 14.00 10.55 -11.10
C VAL A 300 12.99 9.62 -10.44
N MET A 301 13.23 8.31 -10.42
CA MET A 301 12.38 7.34 -9.73
C MET A 301 12.23 7.65 -8.23
N ARG A 302 13.33 8.00 -7.57
CA ARG A 302 13.34 8.37 -6.14
C ARG A 302 12.43 9.57 -5.89
N TYR A 303 12.62 10.67 -6.60
CA TYR A 303 11.75 11.84 -6.43
C TYR A 303 10.31 11.56 -6.84
N ASN A 304 10.07 10.74 -7.86
CA ASN A 304 8.73 10.30 -8.26
C ASN A 304 8.01 9.55 -7.12
N GLU A 305 8.71 8.61 -6.48
CA GLU A 305 8.17 7.83 -5.37
C GLU A 305 7.85 8.69 -4.15
N GLN A 306 8.69 9.71 -3.89
CA GLN A 306 8.48 10.71 -2.84
C GLN A 306 7.29 11.62 -3.17
N LEU A 307 7.17 12.10 -4.41
CA LEU A 307 6.04 12.94 -4.84
C LEU A 307 4.71 12.17 -4.84
N GLY A 308 4.74 10.87 -5.16
CA GLY A 308 3.56 10.00 -5.15
C GLY A 308 2.90 9.79 -3.79
N THR A 309 3.50 10.25 -2.68
CA THR A 309 2.84 10.26 -1.36
C THR A 309 1.98 11.49 -1.15
N PHE A 310 2.16 12.55 -1.95
CA PHE A 310 1.36 13.75 -1.90
C PHE A 310 0.08 13.54 -2.68
N VAL A 311 -1.02 13.97 -2.07
CA VAL A 311 -2.37 13.77 -2.61
C VAL A 311 -2.59 14.57 -3.89
N ASP A 312 -2.03 15.79 -3.92
CA ASP A 312 -2.23 16.75 -5.01
C ASP A 312 -1.20 16.58 -6.13
N TYR A 313 -0.37 15.54 -6.07
CA TYR A 313 0.61 15.24 -7.10
C TYR A 313 -0.02 14.44 -8.24
N ASP A 314 0.03 15.00 -9.45
CA ASP A 314 -0.16 14.26 -10.69
C ASP A 314 1.12 14.30 -11.53
N GLN A 315 1.66 13.12 -11.86
CA GLN A 315 2.80 13.00 -12.76
C GLN A 315 2.47 13.45 -14.19
N ALA A 316 1.19 13.49 -14.59
CA ALA A 316 0.83 14.04 -15.89
C ALA A 316 1.30 15.50 -16.08
N ASP A 317 1.43 16.23 -14.97
CA ASP A 317 1.82 17.64 -14.98
C ASP A 317 3.33 17.85 -14.86
N THR A 318 4.17 16.81 -14.99
CA THR A 318 5.64 16.91 -14.86
C THR A 318 6.38 16.91 -16.19
N ASP A 319 7.61 17.46 -16.20
CA ASP A 319 8.49 17.47 -17.39
C ASP A 319 8.73 16.08 -17.97
N LEU A 320 8.78 15.05 -17.10
CA LEU A 320 8.75 13.65 -17.48
C LEU A 320 7.38 13.04 -17.14
N ASN A 321 6.42 13.19 -18.04
CA ASN A 321 5.05 12.74 -17.85
C ASN A 321 4.95 11.21 -17.65
N LYS A 322 3.73 10.72 -17.36
CA LYS A 322 3.47 9.30 -17.09
C LYS A 322 3.96 8.35 -18.21
N GLU A 323 3.78 8.74 -19.48
CA GLU A 323 4.14 7.93 -20.64
C GLU A 323 5.66 7.91 -20.83
N ASP A 324 6.30 9.07 -20.81
CA ASP A 324 7.76 9.16 -20.98
C ASP A 324 8.50 8.44 -19.86
N PHE A 325 8.06 8.61 -18.60
CA PHE A 325 8.62 7.85 -17.49
C PHE A 325 8.47 6.34 -17.70
N ALA A 326 7.31 5.87 -18.18
CA ALA A 326 7.10 4.45 -18.46
C ALA A 326 8.04 3.93 -19.57
N ASN A 327 8.25 4.74 -20.61
CA ASN A 327 9.16 4.41 -21.70
C ASN A 327 10.62 4.32 -21.20
N PHE A 328 11.08 5.27 -20.40
CA PHE A 328 12.41 5.20 -19.78
C PHE A 328 12.54 4.03 -18.78
N ALA A 329 11.48 3.72 -18.03
CA ALA A 329 11.46 2.57 -17.12
C ALA A 329 11.64 1.25 -17.89
N SER A 330 11.00 1.10 -19.05
CA SER A 330 11.19 -0.06 -19.94
C SER A 330 12.66 -0.20 -20.35
N LYS A 331 13.28 0.89 -20.80
CA LYS A 331 14.70 0.91 -21.21
C LYS A 331 15.67 0.64 -20.07
N TYR A 332 15.35 1.12 -18.88
CA TYR A 332 16.10 0.83 -17.66
C TYR A 332 16.08 -0.66 -17.29
N ILE A 333 14.91 -1.32 -17.41
CA ILE A 333 14.78 -2.77 -17.18
C ILE A 333 15.55 -3.57 -18.24
N ASP A 334 15.47 -3.16 -19.51
CA ASP A 334 16.23 -3.80 -20.60
C ASP A 334 17.74 -3.72 -20.36
N LEU A 335 18.23 -2.55 -19.95
CA LEU A 335 19.64 -2.35 -19.63
C LEU A 335 20.08 -3.25 -18.47
N TYR A 336 19.31 -3.31 -17.38
CA TYR A 336 19.54 -4.24 -16.27
C TYR A 336 19.63 -5.71 -16.73
N ARG A 337 18.72 -6.12 -17.62
CA ARG A 337 18.69 -7.48 -18.17
C ARG A 337 19.93 -7.78 -19.00
N ASN A 338 20.33 -6.85 -19.87
CA ASN A 338 21.50 -7.00 -20.74
C ASN A 338 22.78 -7.19 -19.92
N ILE A 339 22.99 -6.35 -18.92
CA ILE A 339 24.15 -6.42 -18.01
C ILE A 339 24.16 -7.77 -17.28
N ARG A 340 23.03 -8.17 -16.68
CA ARG A 340 22.92 -9.45 -15.98
C ARG A 340 23.17 -10.67 -16.88
N THR A 341 22.79 -10.59 -18.16
CA THR A 341 22.99 -11.66 -19.13
C THR A 341 24.44 -11.75 -19.60
N GLN A 342 25.09 -10.60 -19.86
CA GLN A 342 26.52 -10.57 -20.21
C GLN A 342 27.41 -11.11 -19.09
N ASN A 343 27.04 -10.86 -17.83
CA ASN A 343 27.77 -11.34 -16.65
C ASN A 343 27.70 -12.85 -16.45
N LYS A 344 26.64 -13.52 -16.90
CA LYS A 344 26.56 -14.98 -16.88
C LYS A 344 27.52 -15.64 -17.88
N ASN A 345 27.91 -14.92 -18.93
CA ASN A 345 28.68 -15.45 -20.05
C ASN A 345 30.17 -15.05 -20.00
N SER A 346 30.56 -14.13 -19.10
CA SER A 346 31.91 -13.56 -19.02
C SER A 346 32.55 -13.89 -17.68
N GLN A 347 33.52 -14.82 -17.66
CA GLN A 347 34.20 -15.24 -16.41
C GLN A 347 35.37 -14.32 -15.99
N ASP A 348 35.75 -13.31 -16.79
CA ASP A 348 37.10 -12.70 -16.72
C ASP A 348 37.16 -11.16 -16.79
N LYS A 349 36.06 -10.43 -16.57
CA LYS A 349 36.08 -8.96 -16.47
C LYS A 349 35.20 -8.48 -15.33
N THR A 350 35.76 -7.66 -14.44
CA THR A 350 35.01 -6.90 -13.42
C THR A 350 34.40 -5.68 -14.11
N SER A 351 33.08 -5.67 -14.31
CA SER A 351 32.34 -4.52 -14.85
C SER A 351 32.02 -3.55 -13.72
N ILE A 352 32.07 -2.24 -13.99
CA ILE A 352 31.62 -1.23 -13.01
C ILE A 352 30.11 -1.32 -12.75
N LEU A 353 29.38 -2.01 -13.63
CA LEU A 353 27.93 -2.18 -13.56
C LEU A 353 27.52 -3.35 -12.64
N ASP A 354 28.45 -4.23 -12.28
CA ASP A 354 28.22 -5.41 -11.44
C ASP A 354 27.84 -5.05 -9.99
N ASP A 355 28.40 -3.95 -9.49
CA ASP A 355 28.21 -3.48 -8.12
C ASP A 355 27.03 -2.51 -7.96
N ILE A 356 26.28 -2.25 -9.04
CA ILE A 356 25.18 -1.29 -9.01
C ILE A 356 23.90 -1.95 -8.55
N ASN A 357 23.31 -1.40 -7.49
CA ASN A 357 21.91 -1.69 -7.16
C ASN A 357 20.97 -0.92 -8.10
N PHE A 358 20.23 -1.66 -8.94
CA PHE A 358 19.28 -1.06 -9.87
C PHE A 358 17.95 -0.60 -9.24
N GLN A 359 17.64 -0.95 -7.98
CA GLN A 359 16.41 -0.53 -7.31
C GLN A 359 15.12 -0.84 -8.10
N ILE A 360 15.09 -1.98 -8.80
CA ILE A 360 13.96 -2.40 -9.64
C ILE A 360 12.65 -2.44 -8.82
N GLU A 361 12.73 -2.68 -7.50
CA GLU A 361 11.61 -2.61 -6.54
C GLU A 361 10.76 -1.32 -6.64
N MET A 362 11.36 -0.18 -7.00
CA MET A 362 10.67 1.10 -7.20
C MET A 362 9.75 1.10 -8.44
N LEU A 363 10.00 0.23 -9.41
CA LEU A 363 9.17 0.07 -10.61
C LEU A 363 7.96 -0.86 -10.38
N HIS A 364 8.05 -1.74 -9.38
CA HIS A 364 7.04 -2.76 -9.08
C HIS A 364 5.89 -2.27 -8.17
N SER A 365 5.88 -1.00 -7.72
CA SER A 365 4.86 -0.48 -6.80
C SER A 365 3.51 -0.27 -7.48
N ASP A 366 3.47 0.13 -8.75
CA ASP A 366 2.20 0.51 -9.40
C ASP A 366 2.08 0.21 -10.91
N ARG A 367 3.10 -0.34 -11.59
CA ARG A 367 3.17 -0.23 -13.07
C ARG A 367 3.18 -1.52 -13.89
N ILE A 368 3.51 -2.69 -13.34
CA ILE A 368 3.52 -3.94 -14.12
C ILE A 368 2.28 -4.78 -13.76
N ASN A 369 1.16 -4.45 -14.40
CA ASN A 369 -0.07 -5.23 -14.38
C ASN A 369 -0.34 -5.82 -15.78
N VAL A 370 -1.46 -6.54 -15.96
CA VAL A 370 -1.84 -7.08 -17.27
C VAL A 370 -1.93 -5.97 -18.33
N GLY A 371 -2.34 -4.75 -17.95
CA GLY A 371 -2.39 -3.58 -18.83
C GLY A 371 -1.03 -3.18 -19.40
N TYR A 372 0.05 -3.23 -18.61
CA TYR A 372 1.39 -2.94 -19.11
C TYR A 372 1.90 -4.01 -20.08
N ILE A 373 1.60 -5.28 -19.80
CA ILE A 373 1.89 -6.38 -20.75
C ILE A 373 1.15 -6.16 -22.08
N LEU A 374 -0.11 -5.71 -22.02
CA LEU A 374 -0.89 -5.41 -23.24
C LEU A 374 -0.29 -4.25 -24.04
N GLU A 375 0.20 -3.21 -23.37
CA GLU A 375 0.87 -2.09 -24.06
C GLU A 375 2.16 -2.55 -24.76
N LEU A 376 2.97 -3.40 -24.12
CA LEU A 376 4.15 -3.99 -24.76
C LEU A 376 3.77 -4.87 -25.97
N LEU A 377 2.70 -5.65 -25.86
CA LEU A 377 2.21 -6.49 -26.96
C LEU A 377 1.64 -5.66 -28.12
N LYS A 378 1.00 -4.52 -27.82
CA LYS A 378 0.54 -3.55 -28.83
C LYS A 378 1.72 -2.89 -29.55
N GLN A 379 2.76 -2.51 -28.81
CA GLN A 379 4.00 -2.00 -29.41
C GLN A 379 4.67 -3.07 -30.29
N ALA A 380 4.72 -4.33 -29.83
CA ALA A 380 5.22 -5.45 -30.62
C ALA A 380 4.44 -5.62 -31.93
N ASN A 381 3.11 -5.63 -31.86
CA ASN A 381 2.25 -5.80 -33.04
C ASN A 381 2.41 -4.66 -34.04
N LYS A 382 2.43 -3.41 -33.56
CA LYS A 382 2.64 -2.23 -34.40
C LYS A 382 3.98 -2.28 -35.12
N GLN A 383 5.06 -2.65 -34.44
CA GLN A 383 6.38 -2.78 -35.07
C GLN A 383 6.40 -3.91 -36.12
N GLN A 384 5.64 -4.98 -35.90
CA GLN A 384 5.50 -6.06 -36.86
C GLN A 384 4.74 -5.61 -38.11
N ASP A 385 3.66 -4.85 -37.96
CA ASP A 385 2.89 -4.25 -39.07
C ASP A 385 3.72 -3.23 -39.86
N ASP A 386 4.58 -2.47 -39.18
CA ASP A 386 5.51 -1.51 -39.78
C ASP A 386 6.74 -2.18 -40.46
N GLY A 387 6.84 -3.52 -40.43
CA GLY A 387 7.94 -4.28 -41.03
C GLY A 387 9.25 -4.29 -40.24
N ASN A 388 9.22 -3.89 -38.96
CA ASN A 388 10.38 -3.83 -38.06
C ASN A 388 10.43 -5.06 -37.13
N GLU A 389 10.82 -6.20 -37.71
CA GLU A 389 10.84 -7.50 -37.03
C GLU A 389 11.74 -7.55 -35.78
N GLU A 390 12.85 -6.81 -35.79
CA GLU A 390 13.81 -6.78 -34.68
C GLU A 390 13.22 -6.12 -33.43
N LYS A 391 12.57 -4.96 -33.59
CA LYS A 391 11.88 -4.29 -32.47
C LYS A 391 10.66 -5.07 -32.00
N ALA A 392 9.91 -5.69 -32.91
CA ALA A 392 8.80 -6.55 -32.54
C ALA A 392 9.27 -7.72 -31.66
N ALA A 393 10.38 -8.37 -32.03
CA ALA A 393 10.97 -9.45 -31.25
C ALA A 393 11.48 -8.98 -29.87
N GLN A 394 12.02 -7.75 -29.78
CA GLN A 394 12.44 -7.16 -28.50
C GLN A 394 11.28 -7.02 -27.52
N TYR A 395 10.15 -6.43 -27.95
CA TYR A 395 8.97 -6.28 -27.11
C TYR A 395 8.37 -7.62 -26.69
N GLN A 396 8.33 -8.62 -27.58
CA GLN A 396 7.88 -9.98 -27.24
C GLN A 396 8.81 -10.66 -26.21
N ALA A 397 10.13 -10.46 -26.32
CA ALA A 397 11.09 -10.98 -25.35
C ALA A 397 10.92 -10.32 -23.98
N GLN A 398 10.68 -9.01 -23.92
CA GLN A 398 10.37 -8.29 -22.67
C GLN A 398 9.13 -8.86 -21.99
N VAL A 399 8.05 -9.10 -22.75
CA VAL A 399 6.81 -9.68 -22.22
C VAL A 399 7.07 -11.08 -21.65
N ASN A 400 7.78 -11.94 -22.38
CA ASN A 400 8.11 -13.29 -21.91
C ASN A 400 8.95 -13.27 -20.63
N ASP A 401 9.89 -12.34 -20.51
CA ASP A 401 10.75 -12.21 -19.33
C ASP A 401 9.99 -11.70 -18.10
N LEU A 402 9.13 -10.70 -18.28
CA LEU A 402 8.23 -10.21 -17.22
C LEU A 402 7.35 -11.33 -16.69
N ILE A 403 6.76 -12.10 -17.59
CA ILE A 403 5.91 -13.23 -17.23
C ILE A 403 6.69 -14.32 -16.47
N MET A 404 7.96 -14.55 -16.83
CA MET A 404 8.79 -15.60 -16.24
C MET A 404 9.37 -15.23 -14.87
N ASN A 405 9.75 -13.97 -14.67
CA ASN A 405 10.53 -13.55 -13.50
C ASN A 405 9.70 -12.84 -12.42
N GLU A 406 8.51 -12.34 -12.75
CA GLU A 406 7.66 -11.63 -11.81
C GLU A 406 6.74 -12.57 -11.02
N PRO A 407 6.80 -12.58 -9.67
CA PRO A 407 5.94 -13.41 -8.85
C PRO A 407 4.44 -13.16 -9.06
N THR A 408 4.06 -11.94 -9.45
CA THR A 408 2.66 -11.51 -9.70
C THR A 408 2.05 -12.13 -10.96
N PHE A 409 2.86 -12.54 -11.93
CA PHE A 409 2.40 -13.13 -13.21
C PHE A 409 2.50 -14.64 -13.26
N ARG A 410 3.05 -15.29 -12.23
CA ARG A 410 3.25 -16.74 -12.17
C ARG A 410 1.99 -17.54 -12.47
N ASP A 411 0.85 -17.11 -11.94
CA ASP A 411 -0.43 -17.81 -12.13
C ASP A 411 -1.04 -17.57 -13.53
N LYS A 412 -0.66 -16.47 -14.19
CA LYS A 412 -1.18 -16.03 -15.49
C LYS A 412 -0.25 -16.36 -16.65
N GLN A 413 0.96 -16.85 -16.36
CA GLN A 413 2.04 -17.06 -17.32
C GLN A 413 1.62 -17.89 -18.52
N GLU A 414 1.02 -19.05 -18.27
CA GLU A 414 0.58 -19.96 -19.34
C GLU A 414 -0.49 -19.31 -20.24
N LEU A 415 -1.40 -18.53 -19.65
CA LEU A 415 -2.49 -17.87 -20.40
C LEU A 415 -1.94 -16.78 -21.31
N ILE A 416 -1.02 -15.96 -20.80
CA ILE A 416 -0.43 -14.88 -21.59
C ILE A 416 0.45 -15.46 -22.70
N GLN A 417 1.24 -16.51 -22.42
CA GLN A 417 2.02 -17.20 -23.46
C GLN A 417 1.12 -17.84 -24.54
N LYS A 418 -0.01 -18.44 -24.12
CA LYS A 418 -0.98 -19.02 -25.04
C LYS A 418 -1.64 -17.95 -25.92
N PHE A 419 -2.00 -16.80 -25.35
CA PHE A 419 -2.49 -15.65 -26.12
C PHE A 419 -1.50 -15.21 -27.20
N ILE A 420 -0.24 -15.01 -26.81
CA ILE A 420 0.84 -14.57 -27.70
C ILE A 420 1.04 -15.55 -28.85
N LYS A 421 1.02 -16.86 -28.56
CA LYS A 421 1.33 -17.88 -29.56
C LYS A 421 0.16 -18.21 -30.47
N GLU A 422 -1.07 -18.23 -29.94
CA GLU A 422 -2.21 -18.84 -30.62
C GLU A 422 -3.25 -17.85 -31.14
N GLN A 423 -3.34 -16.67 -30.52
CA GLN A 423 -4.35 -15.65 -30.85
C GLN A 423 -3.76 -14.44 -31.56
N MET A 424 -2.63 -13.90 -31.10
CA MET A 424 -1.97 -12.76 -31.74
C MET A 424 -1.76 -12.97 -33.26
N PRO A 425 -1.28 -14.14 -33.75
CA PRO A 425 -1.06 -14.33 -35.20
C PRO A 425 -2.35 -14.43 -36.03
N LYS A 426 -3.52 -14.53 -35.38
CA LYS A 426 -4.83 -14.74 -36.02
C LYS A 426 -5.76 -13.55 -35.83
N MET A 427 -5.27 -12.44 -35.27
CA MET A 427 -6.07 -11.24 -35.07
C MET A 427 -6.48 -10.67 -36.43
N PRO A 428 -7.78 -10.37 -36.65
CA PRO A 428 -8.24 -9.69 -37.85
C PRO A 428 -7.68 -8.27 -37.95
N ASP A 429 -7.47 -7.81 -39.18
CA ASP A 429 -7.04 -6.43 -39.46
C ASP A 429 -8.01 -5.42 -38.80
N GLY A 430 -7.46 -4.57 -37.93
CA GLY A 430 -8.21 -3.52 -37.23
C GLY A 430 -8.74 -3.89 -35.84
N GLN A 431 -8.61 -5.13 -35.38
CA GLN A 431 -8.88 -5.50 -33.98
C GLN A 431 -7.71 -5.07 -33.08
N THR A 432 -7.97 -4.46 -31.93
CA THR A 432 -6.89 -4.08 -31.00
C THR A 432 -6.43 -5.28 -30.16
N VAL A 433 -5.18 -5.23 -29.67
CA VAL A 433 -4.61 -6.28 -28.80
C VAL A 433 -5.45 -6.45 -27.53
N GLU A 434 -5.99 -5.36 -26.99
CA GLU A 434 -6.84 -5.36 -25.81
C GLU A 434 -8.17 -6.08 -26.05
N GLU A 435 -8.81 -5.84 -27.20
CA GLU A 435 -10.05 -6.51 -27.60
C GLU A 435 -9.83 -8.01 -27.83
N ALA A 436 -8.74 -8.37 -28.52
CA ALA A 436 -8.37 -9.76 -28.76
C ALA A 436 -8.05 -10.49 -27.45
N PHE A 437 -7.34 -9.83 -26.53
CA PHE A 437 -7.02 -10.39 -25.23
C PHE A 437 -8.25 -10.58 -24.36
N ALA A 438 -9.15 -9.60 -24.30
CA ALA A 438 -10.39 -9.72 -23.54
C ALA A 438 -11.24 -10.90 -24.02
N HIS A 439 -11.37 -11.06 -25.35
CA HIS A 439 -12.08 -12.18 -25.95
C HIS A 439 -11.42 -13.53 -25.62
N PHE A 440 -10.10 -13.65 -25.82
CA PHE A 440 -9.35 -14.86 -25.48
C PHE A 440 -9.47 -15.21 -24.00
N TRP A 441 -9.34 -14.21 -23.13
CA TRP A 441 -9.41 -14.39 -21.69
C TRP A 441 -10.78 -14.91 -21.25
N ASP A 442 -11.86 -14.39 -21.84
CA ASP A 442 -13.22 -14.88 -21.58
C ASP A 442 -13.40 -16.34 -22.03
N VAL A 443 -12.86 -16.71 -23.20
CA VAL A 443 -12.91 -18.09 -23.72
C VAL A 443 -12.12 -19.06 -22.83
N GLU A 444 -10.88 -18.74 -22.48
CA GLU A 444 -10.05 -19.60 -21.62
C GLU A 444 -10.61 -19.72 -20.21
N LYS A 445 -11.15 -18.63 -19.66
CA LYS A 445 -11.80 -18.62 -18.34
C LYS A 445 -13.02 -19.54 -18.34
N GLU A 446 -13.85 -19.48 -19.38
CA GLU A 446 -15.02 -20.36 -19.49
C GLU A 446 -14.59 -21.82 -19.67
N ALA A 447 -13.60 -22.10 -20.52
CA ALA A 447 -13.08 -23.45 -20.72
C ALA A 447 -12.51 -24.06 -19.43
N ALA A 448 -11.67 -23.30 -18.71
CA ALA A 448 -11.09 -23.72 -17.44
C ALA A 448 -12.14 -23.88 -16.33
N TYR A 449 -13.20 -23.07 -16.34
CA TYR A 449 -14.35 -23.22 -15.44
C TYR A 449 -15.09 -24.55 -15.70
N GLN A 450 -15.36 -24.87 -16.96
CA GLN A 450 -16.03 -26.11 -17.34
C GLN A 450 -15.18 -27.34 -16.99
N GLU A 451 -13.88 -27.30 -17.27
CA GLU A 451 -12.93 -28.37 -16.92
C GLU A 451 -12.85 -28.59 -15.41
N LEU A 452 -12.72 -27.51 -14.62
CA LEU A 452 -12.70 -27.58 -13.16
C LEU A 452 -13.98 -28.23 -12.61
N CYS A 453 -15.14 -27.88 -13.15
CA CYS A 453 -16.42 -28.47 -12.75
C CYS A 453 -16.51 -29.95 -13.12
N LYS A 454 -16.09 -30.32 -14.33
CA LYS A 454 -16.14 -31.70 -14.83
C LYS A 454 -15.20 -32.63 -14.07
N ASP A 455 -13.92 -32.27 -13.97
CA ASP A 455 -12.87 -33.11 -13.38
C ASP A 455 -13.10 -33.41 -11.91
N ASN A 456 -13.79 -32.51 -11.21
CA ASN A 456 -14.04 -32.62 -9.79
C ASN A 456 -15.51 -32.94 -9.47
N ASN A 457 -16.33 -33.22 -10.50
CA ASN A 457 -17.76 -33.51 -10.38
C ASN A 457 -18.47 -32.47 -9.50
N LEU A 458 -18.36 -31.19 -9.90
CA LEU A 458 -18.93 -30.06 -9.18
C LEU A 458 -20.27 -29.64 -9.78
N LYS A 459 -21.07 -28.98 -8.96
CA LYS A 459 -22.30 -28.28 -9.37
C LYS A 459 -21.92 -26.94 -10.00
N ALA A 460 -22.15 -26.82 -11.30
CA ALA A 460 -21.76 -25.66 -12.09
C ALA A 460 -22.43 -24.37 -11.58
N ASP A 461 -23.74 -24.42 -11.30
CA ASP A 461 -24.54 -23.33 -10.73
C ASP A 461 -23.97 -22.81 -9.40
N VAL A 462 -23.61 -23.71 -8.49
CA VAL A 462 -23.02 -23.36 -7.19
C VAL A 462 -21.64 -22.71 -7.36
N MET A 463 -20.81 -23.24 -8.28
CA MET A 463 -19.51 -22.65 -8.60
C MET A 463 -19.65 -21.26 -9.23
N GLN A 464 -20.61 -21.07 -10.14
CA GLN A 464 -20.92 -19.76 -10.73
C GLN A 464 -21.36 -18.75 -9.67
N GLU A 465 -22.18 -19.17 -8.71
CA GLU A 465 -22.60 -18.31 -7.61
C GLU A 465 -21.40 -17.87 -6.74
N ILE A 466 -20.49 -18.81 -6.44
CA ILE A 466 -19.23 -18.52 -5.73
C ILE A 466 -18.39 -17.50 -6.49
N LEU A 467 -18.21 -17.68 -7.81
CA LEU A 467 -17.42 -16.76 -8.64
C LEU A 467 -18.10 -15.38 -8.77
N ARG A 468 -19.43 -15.34 -8.88
CA ARG A 468 -20.20 -14.09 -8.90
C ARG A 468 -20.06 -13.33 -7.58
N LYS A 469 -20.12 -14.05 -6.45
CA LYS A 469 -19.85 -13.49 -5.11
C LYS A 469 -18.43 -12.97 -5.02
N TYR A 470 -17.44 -13.69 -5.53
CA TYR A 470 -16.07 -13.17 -5.58
C TYR A 470 -15.95 -11.91 -6.46
N LYS A 471 -16.54 -11.90 -7.67
CA LYS A 471 -16.49 -10.74 -8.57
C LYS A 471 -17.06 -9.47 -7.93
N THR A 472 -18.08 -9.63 -7.10
CA THR A 472 -18.78 -8.53 -6.43
C THR A 472 -18.13 -8.14 -5.10
N SER A 473 -17.73 -9.10 -4.26
CA SER A 473 -17.24 -8.85 -2.89
C SER A 473 -15.73 -8.95 -2.71
N LYS A 474 -15.01 -9.47 -3.72
CA LYS A 474 -13.59 -9.86 -3.67
C LYS A 474 -13.23 -10.82 -2.51
N ARG A 475 -14.24 -11.39 -1.83
CA ARG A 475 -14.07 -12.37 -0.74
C ARG A 475 -13.88 -13.76 -1.33
N LEU A 476 -12.82 -14.44 -0.90
CA LEU A 476 -12.60 -15.85 -1.22
C LEU A 476 -13.72 -16.72 -0.65
N PRO A 477 -14.08 -17.83 -1.34
CA PRO A 477 -15.14 -18.72 -0.88
C PRO A 477 -14.80 -19.32 0.49
N ASP A 478 -15.83 -19.51 1.31
CA ASP A 478 -15.66 -20.18 2.59
C ASP A 478 -15.87 -21.70 2.51
N ARG A 479 -15.57 -22.39 3.62
CA ARG A 479 -15.68 -23.84 3.71
C ARG A 479 -17.12 -24.35 3.52
N ASN A 480 -18.16 -23.57 3.83
CA ASN A 480 -19.54 -24.02 3.67
C ASN A 480 -19.98 -23.92 2.22
N GLU A 481 -19.57 -22.86 1.52
CA GLU A 481 -19.79 -22.72 0.09
C GLU A 481 -19.08 -23.83 -0.70
N VAL A 482 -17.83 -24.15 -0.33
CA VAL A 482 -17.09 -25.25 -0.99
C VAL A 482 -17.63 -26.64 -0.63
N LYS A 483 -18.23 -26.83 0.54
CA LYS A 483 -18.92 -28.10 0.88
C LYS A 483 -20.14 -28.37 -0.02
N ALA A 484 -20.73 -27.33 -0.59
CA ALA A 484 -21.89 -27.46 -1.47
C ALA A 484 -21.51 -27.77 -2.93
N LEU A 485 -20.22 -27.62 -3.29
CA LEU A 485 -19.71 -27.81 -4.64
C LEU A 485 -19.84 -29.24 -5.17
N PRO A 486 -19.50 -30.32 -4.42
CA PRO A 486 -19.59 -31.67 -4.95
C PRO A 486 -21.03 -32.02 -5.34
N ASN A 487 -21.20 -32.58 -6.54
CA ASN A 487 -22.50 -33.08 -7.01
C ASN A 487 -22.82 -34.51 -6.53
N TYR A 488 -21.93 -35.10 -5.70
CA TYR A 488 -22.00 -36.47 -5.20
C TYR A 488 -21.86 -36.53 -3.67
N LYS A 489 -22.28 -37.64 -3.07
CA LYS A 489 -22.15 -37.87 -1.62
C LYS A 489 -20.71 -38.24 -1.26
N VAL A 490 -20.08 -37.42 -0.42
CA VAL A 490 -18.69 -37.63 0.04
C VAL A 490 -18.67 -38.49 1.32
N LYS A 491 -17.83 -39.53 1.35
CA LYS A 491 -17.64 -40.44 2.50
C LYS A 491 -17.00 -39.70 3.68
N LEU A 492 -17.33 -40.11 4.92
CA LEU A 492 -16.96 -39.39 6.14
C LEU A 492 -15.45 -39.15 6.28
N PHE A 493 -14.62 -40.15 5.95
CA PHE A 493 -13.16 -40.08 6.04
C PHE A 493 -12.49 -39.30 4.90
N GLU A 494 -13.18 -39.10 3.77
CA GLU A 494 -12.65 -38.41 2.58
C GLU A 494 -13.08 -36.92 2.54
N ARG A 495 -14.06 -36.51 3.35
CA ARG A 495 -14.64 -35.16 3.36
C ARG A 495 -13.63 -34.06 3.61
N LYS A 496 -12.86 -34.16 4.67
CA LYS A 496 -11.89 -33.12 5.07
C LYS A 496 -10.81 -32.89 4.00
N PRO A 497 -10.09 -33.92 3.52
CA PRO A 497 -9.08 -33.74 2.49
C PRO A 497 -9.67 -33.30 1.14
N LEU A 498 -10.86 -33.78 0.76
CA LEU A 498 -11.53 -33.34 -0.46
C LEU A 498 -11.88 -31.85 -0.41
N HIS A 499 -12.51 -31.37 0.67
CA HIS A 499 -12.90 -29.96 0.77
C HIS A 499 -11.68 -29.03 0.83
N GLU A 500 -10.59 -29.43 1.49
CA GLU A 500 -9.34 -28.65 1.48
C GLU A 500 -8.74 -28.56 0.08
N ARG A 501 -8.79 -29.65 -0.69
CA ARG A 501 -8.37 -29.65 -2.11
C ARG A 501 -9.27 -28.77 -2.98
N LEU A 502 -10.59 -28.84 -2.83
CA LEU A 502 -11.54 -28.02 -3.59
C LEU A 502 -11.41 -26.53 -3.23
N MET A 503 -11.18 -26.21 -1.96
CA MET A 503 -10.89 -24.83 -1.50
C MET A 503 -9.66 -24.27 -2.20
N SER A 504 -8.56 -25.05 -2.24
CA SER A 504 -7.34 -24.65 -2.94
C SER A 504 -7.61 -24.43 -4.42
N LYS A 505 -8.17 -25.42 -5.12
CA LYS A 505 -8.45 -25.33 -6.56
C LYS A 505 -9.34 -24.14 -6.92
N THR A 506 -10.36 -23.86 -6.10
CA THR A 506 -11.26 -22.72 -6.31
C THR A 506 -10.52 -21.39 -6.11
N ARG A 507 -9.64 -21.29 -5.10
CA ARG A 507 -8.80 -20.13 -4.86
C ARG A 507 -7.79 -19.90 -5.98
N ASP A 508 -7.16 -20.96 -6.44
CA ASP A 508 -6.17 -20.92 -7.53
C ASP A 508 -6.84 -20.46 -8.84
N PHE A 509 -8.05 -20.95 -9.12
CA PHE A 509 -8.86 -20.50 -10.26
C PHE A 509 -9.21 -19.00 -10.17
N ILE A 510 -9.63 -18.55 -8.99
CA ILE A 510 -9.93 -17.14 -8.73
C ILE A 510 -8.68 -16.27 -8.90
N GLN A 511 -7.55 -16.69 -8.35
CA GLN A 511 -6.28 -15.97 -8.45
C GLN A 511 -5.81 -15.86 -9.91
N LYS A 512 -5.97 -16.94 -10.67
CA LYS A 512 -5.58 -17.01 -12.09
C LYS A 512 -6.45 -16.09 -12.98
N PHE A 513 -7.77 -16.08 -12.79
CA PHE A 513 -8.69 -15.44 -13.74
C PHE A 513 -9.38 -14.14 -13.26
N TYR A 514 -9.38 -13.86 -11.96
CA TYR A 514 -10.18 -12.77 -11.35
C TYR A 514 -9.40 -11.82 -10.43
N ALA A 515 -8.18 -12.16 -10.02
CA ALA A 515 -7.31 -11.29 -9.24
C ALA A 515 -6.46 -10.41 -10.17
N ASP A 516 -6.37 -9.11 -9.90
CA ASP A 516 -5.49 -8.14 -10.58
C ASP A 516 -5.57 -8.15 -12.13
N MET A 517 -6.79 -8.24 -12.67
CA MET A 517 -7.13 -7.71 -14.00
C MET A 517 -7.82 -6.37 -13.85
#